data_AF-A0A537T7S3-F1
#
_entry.id   AF-A0A537T7S3-F1
#
_cell.length_a   1.000
_cell.length_b   1.000
_cell.length_c   1.000
_cell.angle_alpha   90.00
_cell.angle_beta   90.00
_cell.angle_gamma   90.00
#
_symmetry.space_group_name_H-M   'P 1'
#
loop_
_entity.id
_entity.type
_entity.pdbx_description
1 polymer ?
#
loop_
_entity_poly.entity_id
_entity_poly.type
_entity_poly.pdbx_seq_one_letter_code
_entity_poly.pdbx_strand_id
1 'polypeptide(L)'
;SHMYEAERKGEGLFFMRTQAAIKAATVTPEQVFGEWILLKEFEKPLCRLTLSNASAGGESYKITVKPGCDPSVADVELSTWQLDSEGLLLTGRGGSWRFSESDATSWERIPASADPLVLMRQ
;
A
#
# COMPACT_ATOMS: atom_id res chain seq x y z
N SER A 1 -20.74 -18.72 53.53
CA SER A 1 -20.81 -18.69 52.05
C SER A 1 -19.48 -18.18 51.53
N HIS A 2 -18.61 -19.07 51.07
CA HIS A 2 -17.28 -18.70 50.58
C HIS A 2 -17.37 -18.48 49.07
N MET A 3 -17.02 -17.27 48.65
CA MET A 3 -16.99 -16.82 47.26
C MET A 3 -15.83 -17.54 46.55
N TYR A 4 -16.11 -18.11 45.38
CA TYR A 4 -15.09 -18.59 44.46
C TYR A 4 -14.86 -17.50 43.42
N GLU A 5 -13.67 -16.90 43.41
CA GLU A 5 -13.18 -16.07 42.31
C GLU A 5 -12.37 -16.98 41.39
N ALA A 6 -12.84 -17.16 40.15
CA ALA A 6 -12.10 -17.87 39.12
C ALA A 6 -11.40 -16.85 38.22
N GLU A 7 -10.07 -16.78 38.31
CA GLU A 7 -9.24 -16.04 37.36
C GLU A 7 -9.44 -16.63 35.95
N ARG A 8 -10.06 -15.87 35.04
CA ARG A 8 -9.99 -16.17 33.61
C ARG A 8 -8.74 -15.51 33.03
N LYS A 9 -7.66 -16.29 32.98
CA LYS A 9 -6.41 -15.93 32.32
C LYS A 9 -6.53 -16.23 30.83
N GLY A 10 -6.29 -15.23 29.99
CA GLY A 10 -5.81 -15.46 28.62
C GLY A 10 -6.84 -15.44 27.51
N GLU A 11 -7.55 -14.32 27.33
CA GLU A 11 -7.95 -13.92 25.98
C GLU A 11 -7.33 -12.55 25.73
N GLY A 12 -6.19 -12.55 25.02
CA GLY A 12 -5.68 -11.33 24.43
C GLY A 12 -6.75 -10.79 23.51
N LEU A 13 -7.31 -9.63 23.85
CA LEU A 13 -8.14 -8.87 22.92
C LEU A 13 -7.31 -8.65 21.66
N PHE A 14 -7.64 -9.37 20.59
CA PHE A 14 -7.26 -8.99 19.24
C PHE A 14 -7.98 -7.68 18.98
N PHE A 15 -7.31 -6.56 19.29
CA PHE A 15 -7.72 -5.27 18.80
C PHE A 15 -7.51 -5.28 17.29
N MET A 16 -8.49 -5.80 16.53
CA MET A 16 -8.76 -5.28 15.20
C MET A 16 -9.27 -3.85 15.39
N ARG A 17 -8.35 -2.95 15.77
CA ARG A 17 -8.57 -1.53 15.56
C ARG A 17 -8.60 -1.37 14.06
N THR A 18 -9.79 -1.17 13.51
CA THR A 18 -9.98 -0.38 12.31
C THR A 18 -9.47 1.04 12.59
N GLN A 19 -8.14 1.17 12.67
CA GLN A 19 -7.41 2.43 12.72
C GLN A 19 -7.47 3.15 11.36
N ALA A 20 -8.05 2.52 10.34
CA ALA A 20 -8.24 3.06 9.01
C ALA A 20 -9.05 4.38 8.97
N ALA A 21 -9.82 4.71 10.02
CA ALA A 21 -10.70 5.88 9.99
C ALA A 21 -10.14 7.16 10.65
N ILE A 22 -8.99 7.13 11.35
CA ILE A 22 -8.44 8.33 12.06
C ILE A 22 -7.02 8.71 11.59
N LYS A 23 -6.56 8.15 10.46
CA LYS A 23 -5.31 8.55 9.79
C LYS A 23 -5.51 9.18 8.40
N ALA A 24 -6.73 9.51 8.01
CA ALA A 24 -7.02 10.16 6.71
C ALA A 24 -6.53 11.64 6.62
N ALA A 25 -5.63 12.06 7.48
CA ALA A 25 -4.87 13.30 7.40
C ALA A 25 -3.46 12.92 7.90
N THR A 26 -2.39 12.90 7.12
CA THR A 26 -1.90 13.90 6.16
C THR A 26 -0.71 13.30 5.39
N VAL A 27 -0.91 12.26 4.58
CA VAL A 27 0.17 11.86 3.66
C VAL A 27 0.25 12.92 2.57
N THR A 28 1.43 13.47 2.33
CA THR A 28 1.67 14.39 1.22
C THR A 28 2.39 13.66 0.08
N PRO A 29 2.27 14.13 -1.19
CA PRO A 29 3.01 13.55 -2.30
C PRO A 29 4.51 13.45 -2.03
N GLU A 30 5.10 14.44 -1.35
CA GLU A 30 6.52 14.49 -1.02
C GLU A 30 6.98 13.30 -0.16
N GLN A 31 6.11 12.76 0.69
CA GLN A 31 6.41 11.60 1.52
C GLN A 31 6.40 10.29 0.72
N VAL A 32 5.62 10.26 -0.37
CA VAL A 32 5.47 9.10 -1.26
C VAL A 32 6.63 8.99 -2.26
N PHE A 33 7.29 10.10 -2.58
CA PHE A 33 8.44 10.10 -3.50
C PHE A 33 9.53 9.13 -3.04
N GLY A 34 10.11 8.37 -3.98
CA GLY A 34 11.24 7.48 -3.70
C GLY A 34 11.17 6.15 -4.42
N GLU A 35 12.02 5.23 -3.96
CA GLU A 35 12.09 3.85 -4.45
C GLU A 35 11.20 2.94 -3.61
N TRP A 36 10.50 2.05 -4.30
CA TRP A 36 9.54 1.13 -3.72
C TRP A 36 9.73 -0.27 -4.33
N ILE A 37 9.47 -1.30 -3.53
CA ILE A 37 9.26 -2.66 -4.02
C ILE A 37 7.78 -2.97 -3.96
N LEU A 38 7.24 -3.47 -5.07
CA LEU A 38 5.95 -4.12 -5.12
C LEU A 38 6.15 -5.60 -4.79
N LEU A 39 5.43 -6.10 -3.78
CA LEU A 39 5.47 -7.50 -3.34
C LEU A 39 4.09 -8.16 -3.50
N LYS A 40 4.11 -9.48 -3.69
CA LYS A 40 2.95 -10.33 -3.42
C LYS A 40 3.01 -10.78 -1.96
N GLU A 41 1.91 -10.59 -1.21
CA GLU A 41 1.74 -11.11 0.16
C GLU A 41 2.90 -10.77 1.13
N PHE A 42 3.59 -9.64 0.94
CA PHE A 42 4.81 -9.23 1.68
C PHE A 42 6.07 -10.11 1.50
N GLU A 43 6.01 -11.18 0.73
CA GLU A 43 7.12 -12.15 0.66
C GLU A 43 7.86 -12.12 -0.67
N LYS A 44 7.12 -12.07 -1.78
CA LYS A 44 7.71 -12.21 -3.12
C LYS A 44 7.86 -10.84 -3.79
N PRO A 45 9.07 -10.30 -3.97
CA PRO A 45 9.25 -9.07 -4.74
C PRO A 45 8.86 -9.32 -6.21
N LEU A 46 7.95 -8.51 -6.71
CA LEU A 46 7.46 -8.56 -8.08
C LEU A 46 8.10 -7.51 -8.97
N CYS A 47 8.30 -6.30 -8.45
CA CYS A 47 8.78 -5.18 -9.25
C CYS A 47 9.41 -4.10 -8.39
N ARG A 48 10.42 -3.41 -8.91
CA ARG A 48 10.98 -2.19 -8.32
C ARG A 48 10.46 -0.98 -9.08
N LEU A 49 9.96 0.01 -8.35
CA LEU A 49 9.35 1.21 -8.89
C LEU A 49 10.01 2.45 -8.26
N THR A 50 10.21 3.49 -9.05
CA THR A 50 10.48 4.84 -8.55
C THR A 50 9.21 5.67 -8.69
N LEU A 51 8.64 6.11 -7.58
CA LEU A 51 7.60 7.13 -7.56
C LEU A 51 8.30 8.49 -7.55
N SER A 52 8.37 9.13 -8.72
CA SER A 52 9.15 10.37 -8.89
C SER A 52 8.32 11.62 -8.58
N ASN A 53 8.99 12.76 -8.39
CA ASN A 53 8.35 14.07 -8.29
C ASN A 53 8.13 14.76 -9.65
N ALA A 54 8.40 14.08 -10.77
CA ALA A 54 8.21 14.64 -12.10
C ALA A 54 6.71 14.65 -12.44
N SER A 55 6.16 15.82 -12.75
CA SER A 55 4.74 15.94 -13.13
C SER A 55 4.43 15.12 -14.40
N ALA A 56 3.29 14.45 -14.38
CA ALA A 56 2.66 13.79 -15.52
C ALA A 56 1.40 14.55 -16.02
N GLY A 57 1.15 15.74 -15.49
CA GLY A 57 -0.06 16.55 -15.73
C GLY A 57 -1.06 16.47 -14.57
N GLY A 58 -1.79 17.56 -14.34
CA GLY A 58 -2.73 17.67 -13.21
C GLY A 58 -2.03 17.46 -11.86
N GLU A 59 -2.63 16.63 -11.01
CA GLU A 59 -2.09 16.21 -9.71
C GLU A 59 -1.32 14.87 -9.79
N SER A 60 -1.01 14.40 -11.00
CA SER A 60 -0.30 13.15 -11.22
C SER A 60 1.20 13.36 -11.45
N TYR A 61 1.98 12.35 -11.07
CA TYR A 61 3.43 12.29 -11.19
C TYR A 61 3.85 11.01 -11.94
N LYS A 62 5.10 10.95 -12.40
CA LYS A 62 5.62 9.82 -13.18
C LYS A 62 6.09 8.67 -12.31
N ILE A 63 5.79 7.44 -12.73
CA ILE A 63 6.39 6.20 -12.24
C ILE A 63 7.54 5.82 -13.19
N THR A 64 8.68 5.40 -12.63
CA THR A 64 9.71 4.68 -13.39
C THR A 64 9.74 3.23 -12.96
N VAL A 65 9.41 2.32 -13.87
CA VAL A 65 9.48 0.88 -13.65
C VAL A 65 10.92 0.41 -13.90
N LYS A 66 11.57 -0.21 -12.91
CA LYS A 66 12.92 -0.77 -13.09
C LYS A 66 12.85 -2.08 -13.89
N PRO A 67 13.91 -2.46 -14.62
CA PRO A 67 13.93 -3.74 -15.34
C PRO A 67 13.84 -4.94 -14.37
N GLY A 68 13.32 -6.06 -14.87
CA GLY A 68 13.23 -7.33 -14.14
C GLY A 68 11.94 -7.54 -13.35
N CYS A 69 10.86 -6.82 -13.70
CA CYS A 69 9.56 -7.03 -13.09
C CYS A 69 8.88 -8.32 -13.57
N ASP A 70 8.11 -8.95 -12.68
CA ASP A 70 7.24 -10.08 -12.99
C ASP A 70 6.25 -9.69 -14.11
N PRO A 71 5.97 -10.57 -15.08
CA PRO A 71 5.07 -10.27 -16.21
C PRO A 71 3.71 -9.73 -15.77
N SER A 72 3.17 -10.24 -14.66
CA SER A 72 1.88 -9.78 -14.11
C SER A 72 1.84 -8.30 -13.75
N VAL A 73 3.01 -7.69 -13.51
CA VAL A 73 3.16 -6.25 -13.24
C VAL A 73 3.61 -5.51 -14.49
N ALA A 74 4.50 -6.10 -15.29
CA ALA A 74 5.01 -5.49 -16.51
C ALA A 74 3.88 -5.21 -17.52
N ASP A 75 2.91 -6.12 -17.64
CA ASP A 75 1.78 -6.02 -18.58
C ASP A 75 0.82 -4.87 -18.25
N VAL A 76 0.81 -4.40 -17.00
CA VAL A 76 0.00 -3.23 -16.60
C VAL A 76 0.61 -1.94 -17.12
N GLU A 77 1.93 -1.94 -17.40
CA GLU A 77 2.67 -0.78 -17.90
C GLU A 77 2.43 0.48 -17.05
N LEU A 78 2.67 0.37 -15.74
CA LEU A 78 2.54 1.49 -14.81
C LEU A 78 3.38 2.69 -15.26
N SER A 79 2.76 3.87 -15.26
CA SER A 79 3.37 5.09 -15.81
C SER A 79 3.13 6.34 -14.98
N THR A 80 2.00 6.42 -14.27
CA THR A 80 1.65 7.58 -13.44
C THR A 80 1.17 7.16 -12.06
N TRP A 81 1.39 8.03 -11.09
CA TRP A 81 0.83 7.90 -9.76
C TRP A 81 0.24 9.21 -9.27
N GLN A 82 -0.76 9.12 -8.41
CA GLN A 82 -1.42 10.26 -7.77
C GLN A 82 -1.79 9.87 -6.34
N LEU A 83 -1.77 10.86 -5.44
CA LEU A 83 -2.28 10.72 -4.10
C LEU A 83 -3.55 11.56 -3.97
N ASP A 84 -4.66 10.92 -3.59
CA ASP A 84 -5.94 11.57 -3.37
C ASP A 84 -6.55 11.16 -2.02
N SER A 85 -7.79 11.58 -1.75
CA SER A 85 -8.48 11.27 -0.49
C SER A 85 -8.81 9.77 -0.30
N GLU A 86 -8.79 8.97 -1.38
CA GLU A 86 -8.99 7.53 -1.35
C GLU A 86 -7.67 6.74 -1.27
N GLY A 87 -6.52 7.41 -1.36
CA GLY A 87 -5.19 6.83 -1.17
C GLY A 87 -4.27 7.03 -2.38
N LEU A 88 -3.31 6.11 -2.53
CA LEU A 88 -2.34 6.12 -3.62
C LEU A 88 -2.89 5.37 -4.82
N LEU A 89 -3.02 6.06 -5.94
CA LEU A 89 -3.44 5.49 -7.22
C LEU A 89 -2.24 5.33 -8.14
N LEU A 90 -1.89 4.11 -8.52
CA LEU A 90 -0.96 3.82 -9.61
C LEU A 90 -1.76 3.54 -10.88
N THR A 91 -1.41 4.15 -12.00
CA THR A 91 -2.08 3.96 -13.28
C THR A 91 -1.08 3.58 -14.37
N GLY A 92 -1.48 2.60 -15.18
CA GLY A 92 -0.77 2.16 -16.36
C GLY A 92 -1.73 1.90 -17.52
N ARG A 93 -1.19 1.47 -18.66
CA ARG A 93 -2.02 1.15 -19.84
C ARG A 93 -2.99 0.00 -19.58
N GLY A 94 -2.56 -1.01 -18.81
CA GLY A 94 -3.35 -2.20 -18.50
C GLY A 94 -4.34 -2.03 -17.34
N GLY A 95 -4.36 -0.88 -16.67
CA GLY A 95 -5.31 -0.58 -15.60
C GLY A 95 -4.71 0.26 -14.47
N SER A 96 -5.50 0.42 -13.41
CA SER A 96 -5.13 1.19 -12.23
C SER A 96 -5.23 0.36 -10.96
N TRP A 97 -4.32 0.59 -10.02
CA TRP A 97 -4.26 -0.04 -8.72
C TRP A 97 -4.32 1.02 -7.63
N ARG A 98 -5.25 0.86 -6.70
CA ARG A 98 -5.40 1.72 -5.53
C ARG A 98 -4.73 1.07 -4.33
N PHE A 99 -4.06 1.87 -3.53
CA PHE A 99 -3.45 1.44 -2.29
C PHE A 99 -3.89 2.34 -1.14
N SER A 100 -4.16 1.73 0.00
CA SER A 100 -4.31 2.44 1.27
C SER A 100 -2.99 2.37 2.03
N GLU A 101 -2.64 3.45 2.73
CA GLU A 101 -1.52 3.43 3.68
C GLU A 101 -1.85 2.41 4.78
N SER A 102 -0.96 1.45 5.00
CA SER A 102 -1.00 0.52 6.13
C SER A 102 -0.13 1.08 7.27
N ASP A 103 1.10 1.48 6.94
CA ASP A 103 1.99 2.26 7.79
C ASP A 103 2.87 3.23 6.98
N ALA A 104 3.78 3.95 7.64
CA ALA A 104 4.62 4.98 7.00
C ALA A 104 5.54 4.47 5.88
N THR A 105 5.77 3.15 5.83
CA THR A 105 6.63 2.48 4.85
C THR A 105 5.92 1.44 4.01
N SER A 106 4.64 1.16 4.29
CA SER A 106 3.89 0.10 3.61
C SER A 106 2.49 0.55 3.19
N TRP A 107 2.13 0.17 1.97
CA TRP A 107 0.83 0.44 1.38
C TRP A 107 0.24 -0.85 0.84
N GLU A 108 -1.04 -1.09 1.11
CA GLU A 108 -1.74 -2.32 0.71
C GLU A 108 -2.76 -2.03 -0.36
N ARG A 109 -2.81 -2.90 -1.38
CA ARG A 109 -3.74 -2.75 -2.50
C ARG A 109 -5.18 -2.96 -2.04
N ILE A 110 -6.06 -2.06 -2.47
CA ILE A 110 -7.49 -2.10 -2.21
C ILE A 110 -8.30 -2.10 -3.54
N PRO A 111 -9.47 -2.77 -3.59
CA PRO A 111 -9.97 -3.70 -2.58
C PRO A 111 -9.05 -4.93 -2.46
N ALA A 112 -9.15 -5.64 -1.34
CA ALA A 112 -8.44 -6.90 -1.16
C ALA A 112 -8.81 -7.86 -2.30
N SER A 113 -7.80 -8.52 -2.85
CA SER A 113 -7.95 -9.49 -3.93
C SER A 113 -7.29 -10.81 -3.54
N ALA A 114 -7.55 -11.87 -4.31
CA ALA A 114 -6.91 -13.17 -4.09
C ALA A 114 -5.37 -13.11 -4.23
N ASP A 115 -4.85 -12.10 -4.93
CA ASP A 115 -3.43 -11.83 -5.06
C ASP A 115 -3.11 -10.47 -4.42
N PRO A 116 -2.96 -10.38 -3.09
CA PRO A 116 -2.76 -9.11 -2.42
C PRO A 116 -1.38 -8.54 -2.77
N LEU A 117 -1.37 -7.27 -3.15
CA LEU A 117 -0.18 -6.53 -3.50
C LEU A 117 0.15 -5.53 -2.40
N VAL A 118 1.45 -5.38 -2.15
CA VAL A 118 1.98 -4.46 -1.15
C VAL A 118 3.07 -3.63 -1.80
N LEU A 119 3.05 -2.32 -1.58
CA LEU A 119 4.21 -1.46 -1.82
C LEU A 119 4.97 -1.29 -0.51
N MET A 120 6.26 -1.60 -0.51
CA MET A 120 7.16 -1.35 0.61
C MET A 120 8.26 -0.39 0.21
N ARG A 121 8.55 0.57 1.10
CA ARG A 121 9.62 1.55 0.90
C ARG A 121 10.98 0.86 0.92
N GLN A 122 11.92 1.36 0.12
CA GLN A 122 13.31 0.92 0.10
C GLN A 122 14.24 1.88 0.85
#